data_AF-A0A958LHN8-F1
#
_entry.id   AF-A0A958LHN8-F1
#
_cell.length_a   1.000
_cell.length_b   1.000
_cell.length_c   1.000
_cell.angle_alpha   90.00
_cell.angle_beta   90.00
_cell.angle_gamma   90.00
#
_symmetry.space_group_name_H-M   'P 1'
#
loop_
_entity.id
_entity.type
_entity.pdbx_description
1 polymer ?
#
loop_
_entity_poly.entity_id
_entity_poly.type
_entity_poly.pdbx_seq_one_letter_code
_entity_poly.pdbx_strand_id
1 'polypeptide(L)'
;MRDFCGKISAFLFFLTAIIFFLSEDIAFGQSCFKPDSNEKHIYQNDFHWNMERTEILRVFDSIYQSEKRLKGRAYFDESIGKIVLPLAHMGKAEVVRIDDKIIHHIRQHIEKALKMKFAEVIIFPDMGHSHFLIPNTFFEQEIAPISSDETNLAYEKMLHFPLTKFVYHTAEQLKLRDSDRLLLLDRHLQWRFYTRNLVGDNSDMSQLEIFNALDTPGNTMNERHAPGYRWWGAGFNISASSKGCFPYEFQGKTYYFDISLEDLPMIEKSTL
;
A
#
# COMPACT_ATOMS: atom_id res chain seq x y z
N MET A 1 73.73 -4.49 35.70
CA MET A 1 72.79 -4.34 36.84
C MET A 1 72.55 -2.87 37.08
N ARG A 2 71.54 -2.30 36.43
CA ARG A 2 70.93 -0.99 36.73
C ARG A 2 69.48 -1.04 36.25
N ASP A 3 68.65 -0.40 37.05
CA ASP A 3 67.20 -0.25 37.02
C ASP A 3 66.63 0.33 35.71
N PHE A 4 65.37 0.04 35.40
CA PHE A 4 64.33 1.08 35.48
C PHE A 4 62.90 0.51 35.43
N CYS A 5 62.05 1.19 36.19
CA CYS A 5 60.70 0.85 36.61
C CYS A 5 59.65 1.59 35.77
N GLY A 6 58.45 1.01 35.65
CA GLY A 6 57.20 1.67 35.23
C GLY A 6 56.84 1.45 33.76
N LYS A 7 55.57 1.31 33.35
CA LYS A 7 54.32 1.73 33.98
C LYS A 7 53.15 1.21 33.11
N ILE A 8 52.00 1.02 33.76
CA ILE A 8 50.63 1.21 33.22
C ILE A 8 50.00 0.01 32.45
N SER A 9 49.21 -0.71 33.24
CA SER A 9 47.92 -1.32 32.94
C SER A 9 47.18 -0.70 31.72
N ALA A 10 47.07 -1.47 30.63
CA ALA A 10 46.08 -1.23 29.58
C ALA A 10 44.79 -1.98 29.94
N PHE A 11 44.05 -1.35 30.83
CA PHE A 11 42.67 -1.64 31.15
C PHE A 11 41.82 -1.47 29.87
N LEU A 12 41.11 -2.53 29.48
CA LEU A 12 39.67 -2.47 29.27
C LEU A 12 39.16 -1.31 28.40
N PHE A 13 39.03 -1.51 27.09
CA PHE A 13 37.95 -0.92 26.28
C PHE A 13 37.80 -1.74 24.99
N PHE A 14 37.39 -3.01 25.16
CA PHE A 14 36.58 -3.65 24.12
C PHE A 14 35.28 -2.86 24.11
N LEU A 15 35.25 -1.83 23.26
CA LEU A 15 34.06 -1.09 22.91
C LEU A 15 33.12 -2.12 22.28
N THR A 16 32.26 -2.69 23.12
CA THR A 16 30.97 -3.22 22.70
C THR A 16 30.29 -2.11 21.92
N ALA A 17 30.52 -2.09 20.62
CA ALA A 17 29.60 -1.50 19.67
C ALA A 17 28.32 -2.30 19.82
N ILE A 18 27.53 -1.93 20.84
CA ILE A 18 26.11 -2.19 20.87
C ILE A 18 25.62 -1.42 19.65
N ILE A 19 25.62 -2.12 18.51
CA ILE A 19 24.72 -1.82 17.42
C ILE A 19 23.36 -2.04 18.05
N PHE A 20 22.84 -1.00 18.69
CA PHE A 20 21.42 -0.83 18.87
C PHE A 20 20.90 -0.84 17.45
N PHE A 21 20.52 -2.03 16.98
CA PHE A 21 19.42 -2.14 16.04
C PHE A 21 18.26 -1.50 16.78
N LEU A 22 18.15 -0.18 16.64
CA LEU A 22 16.91 0.53 16.88
C LEU A 22 15.95 -0.19 15.94
N SER A 23 15.11 -1.06 16.50
CA SER A 23 13.86 -1.36 15.83
C SER A 23 13.26 0.01 15.58
N GLU A 24 13.14 0.39 14.30
CA GLU A 24 12.27 1.50 13.95
C GLU A 24 10.88 1.00 14.32
N ASP A 25 10.49 1.19 15.59
CA ASP A 25 9.12 1.02 16.03
C ASP A 25 8.30 1.87 15.06
N ILE A 26 7.36 1.24 14.36
CA ILE A 26 6.52 1.95 13.41
C ILE A 26 5.80 3.03 14.20
N ALA A 27 6.20 4.28 13.99
CA ALA A 27 5.51 5.42 14.55
C ALA A 27 4.11 5.44 13.92
N PHE A 28 3.12 4.95 14.65
CA PHE A 28 1.73 5.09 14.24
C PHE A 28 1.35 6.57 14.23
N GLY A 29 0.55 6.98 13.25
CA GLY A 29 -0.16 8.24 13.32
C GLY A 29 -1.02 8.26 14.59
N GLN A 30 -1.30 9.44 15.13
CA GLN A 30 -2.13 9.65 16.32
C GLN A 30 -3.59 9.18 16.17
N SER A 31 -3.94 8.50 15.07
CA SER A 31 -5.29 8.13 14.67
C SER A 31 -5.40 6.68 14.21
N CYS A 32 -4.44 5.82 14.61
CA CYS A 32 -4.48 4.38 14.29
C CYS A 32 -5.36 3.56 15.25
N PHE A 33 -6.54 4.07 15.57
CA PHE A 33 -7.52 3.39 16.42
C PHE A 33 -8.64 2.79 15.57
N LYS A 34 -9.39 1.87 16.19
CA LYS A 34 -10.56 1.23 15.58
C LYS A 34 -11.50 2.28 14.95
N PRO A 35 -11.98 2.07 13.70
CA PRO A 35 -12.90 2.99 13.06
C PRO A 35 -14.15 3.22 13.91
N ASP A 36 -14.54 4.49 14.04
CA ASP A 36 -15.76 4.89 14.73
C ASP A 36 -16.96 4.95 13.75
N SER A 37 -18.18 4.93 14.28
CA SER A 37 -19.40 4.93 13.45
C SER A 37 -19.72 6.27 12.78
N ASN A 38 -19.07 7.35 13.21
CA ASN A 38 -19.25 8.70 12.69
C ASN A 38 -18.11 9.12 11.75
N GLU A 39 -17.17 8.21 11.46
CA GLU A 39 -16.04 8.46 10.60
C GLU A 39 -16.52 8.74 9.17
N LYS A 40 -16.14 9.90 8.64
CA LYS A 40 -16.46 10.24 7.25
C LYS A 40 -15.66 9.35 6.32
N HIS A 41 -16.31 8.82 5.30
CA HIS A 41 -15.66 7.92 4.35
C HIS A 41 -15.36 8.59 3.01
N ILE A 42 -14.35 8.05 2.35
CA ILE A 42 -14.10 8.27 0.93
C ILE A 42 -15.06 7.37 0.15
N TYR A 43 -15.69 7.93 -0.88
CA TYR A 43 -16.68 7.25 -1.73
C TYR A 43 -16.22 7.21 -3.18
N GLN A 44 -16.81 6.31 -3.98
CA GLN A 44 -16.50 6.25 -5.41
C GLN A 44 -16.82 7.54 -6.15
N ASN A 45 -17.88 8.24 -5.75
CA ASN A 45 -18.30 9.52 -6.34
C ASN A 45 -17.42 10.71 -5.93
N ASP A 46 -16.44 10.52 -5.05
CA ASP A 46 -15.37 11.51 -4.84
C ASP A 46 -14.42 11.57 -6.05
N PHE A 47 -14.49 10.59 -6.96
CA PHE A 47 -13.67 10.48 -8.17
C PHE A 47 -14.52 10.25 -9.42
N HIS A 48 -13.95 10.47 -10.60
CA HIS A 48 -14.59 10.12 -11.86
C HIS A 48 -13.56 9.71 -12.91
N TRP A 49 -14.02 9.04 -13.96
CA TRP A 49 -13.15 8.68 -15.09
C TRP A 49 -12.71 9.90 -15.90
N ASN A 50 -11.54 9.79 -16.54
CA ASN A 50 -10.95 10.80 -17.42
C ASN A 50 -10.62 12.12 -16.71
N MET A 51 -10.18 12.06 -15.46
CA MET A 51 -9.67 13.23 -14.74
C MET A 51 -8.42 13.75 -15.43
N GLU A 52 -8.29 15.07 -15.55
CA GLU A 52 -7.05 15.69 -15.98
C GLU A 52 -6.00 15.63 -14.86
N ARG A 53 -4.71 15.70 -15.18
CA ARG A 53 -3.63 15.66 -14.18
C ARG A 53 -3.82 16.70 -13.07
N THR A 54 -4.13 17.94 -13.43
CA THR A 54 -4.37 19.03 -12.47
C THR A 54 -5.57 18.77 -11.58
N GLU A 55 -6.56 18.04 -12.08
CA GLU A 55 -7.73 17.65 -11.31
C GLU A 55 -7.40 16.56 -10.28
N ILE A 56 -6.60 15.55 -10.64
CA ILE A 56 -6.12 14.54 -9.69
C ILE A 56 -5.39 15.20 -8.51
N LEU A 57 -4.50 16.16 -8.78
CA LEU A 57 -3.78 16.88 -7.73
C LEU A 57 -4.73 17.68 -6.82
N ARG A 58 -5.71 18.39 -7.41
CA ARG A 58 -6.73 19.15 -6.65
C ARG A 58 -7.60 18.24 -5.79
N VAL A 59 -8.01 17.09 -6.32
CA VAL A 59 -8.83 16.11 -5.57
C VAL A 59 -8.02 15.49 -4.45
N PHE A 60 -6.73 15.18 -4.67
CA PHE A 60 -5.84 14.73 -3.59
C PHE A 60 -5.79 15.74 -2.44
N ASP A 61 -5.56 17.02 -2.73
CA ASP A 61 -5.50 18.06 -1.69
C ASP A 61 -6.83 18.14 -0.92
N SER A 62 -7.96 18.05 -1.63
CA SER A 62 -9.29 18.04 -1.03
C SER A 62 -9.50 16.82 -0.13
N ILE A 63 -9.18 15.62 -0.60
CA ILE A 63 -9.36 14.37 0.16
C ILE A 63 -8.46 14.36 1.39
N TYR A 64 -7.18 14.71 1.23
CA TYR A 64 -6.21 14.71 2.32
C TYR A 64 -6.64 15.61 3.49
N GLN A 65 -7.26 16.76 3.19
CA GLN A 65 -7.72 17.72 4.20
C GLN A 65 -9.17 17.49 4.68
N SER A 66 -9.94 16.61 4.04
CA SER A 66 -11.37 16.43 4.33
C SER A 66 -11.69 15.65 5.60
N GLU A 67 -10.66 15.09 6.27
CA GLU A 67 -10.77 14.09 7.35
C GLU A 67 -11.45 12.77 6.93
N LYS A 68 -11.84 12.62 5.65
CA LYS A 68 -12.35 11.36 5.13
C LYS A 68 -11.28 10.27 5.21
N ARG A 69 -11.73 9.05 5.44
CA ARG A 69 -10.91 7.84 5.61
C ARG A 69 -11.43 6.70 4.75
N LEU A 70 -10.61 5.67 4.56
CA LEU A 70 -11.10 4.43 3.94
C LEU A 70 -12.08 3.71 4.88
N LYS A 71 -13.24 3.31 4.36
CA LYS A 71 -14.15 2.43 5.11
C LYS A 71 -13.47 1.10 5.39
N GLY A 72 -13.61 0.58 6.62
CA GLY A 72 -12.96 -0.67 7.02
C GLY A 72 -11.43 -0.57 7.04
N ARG A 73 -10.87 0.64 7.21
CA ARG A 73 -9.41 0.83 7.27
C ARG A 73 -8.75 0.00 8.38
N ALA A 74 -7.48 -0.29 8.16
CA ALA A 74 -6.64 -0.90 9.17
C ALA A 74 -6.56 -0.04 10.45
N TYR A 75 -6.39 -0.72 11.57
CA TYR A 75 -6.16 -0.10 12.88
C TYR A 75 -5.32 -1.00 13.77
N PHE A 76 -4.73 -0.44 14.81
CA PHE A 76 -4.05 -1.21 15.85
C PHE A 76 -5.07 -1.73 16.87
N ASP A 77 -5.15 -3.05 17.03
CA ASP A 77 -5.97 -3.70 18.05
C ASP A 77 -5.11 -3.96 19.30
N GLU A 78 -5.32 -3.14 20.33
CA GLU A 78 -4.61 -3.21 21.61
C GLU A 78 -4.80 -4.56 22.32
N SER A 79 -5.93 -5.24 22.12
CA SER A 79 -6.23 -6.50 22.81
C SER A 79 -5.32 -7.65 22.38
N ILE A 80 -4.84 -7.59 21.14
CA ILE A 80 -3.94 -8.59 20.55
C ILE A 80 -2.57 -8.02 20.18
N GLY A 81 -2.36 -6.72 20.37
CA GLY A 81 -1.10 -6.03 20.07
C GLY A 81 -0.69 -6.11 18.59
N LYS A 82 -1.67 -6.06 17.68
CA LYS A 82 -1.44 -6.25 16.24
C LYS A 82 -2.26 -5.28 15.42
N ILE A 83 -1.77 -4.97 14.22
CA ILE A 83 -2.54 -4.26 13.19
C ILE A 83 -3.53 -5.25 12.57
N VAL A 84 -4.77 -4.81 12.41
CA VAL A 84 -5.83 -5.62 11.80
C VAL A 84 -6.51 -4.86 10.67
N LEU A 85 -6.90 -5.58 9.64
CA LEU A 85 -7.75 -5.15 8.54
C LEU A 85 -9.14 -5.76 8.72
N PRO A 86 -10.19 -4.96 8.97
CA PRO A 86 -11.57 -5.41 8.85
C PRO A 86 -11.84 -6.08 7.50
N LEU A 87 -12.57 -7.18 7.54
CA LEU A 87 -13.08 -7.86 6.35
C LEU A 87 -14.55 -8.21 6.57
N ALA A 88 -15.44 -7.55 5.82
CA ALA A 88 -16.85 -7.90 5.77
C ALA A 88 -17.07 -8.91 4.63
N HIS A 89 -17.21 -10.19 4.95
CA HIS A 89 -17.45 -11.24 3.97
C HIS A 89 -18.68 -12.08 4.35
N MET A 90 -19.62 -12.26 3.40
CA MET A 90 -20.85 -13.03 3.59
C MET A 90 -21.65 -12.67 4.87
N GLY A 91 -21.64 -11.38 5.25
CA GLY A 91 -22.33 -10.89 6.45
C GLY A 91 -21.62 -11.20 7.78
N LYS A 92 -20.45 -11.86 7.75
CA LYS A 92 -19.57 -12.01 8.91
C LYS A 92 -18.59 -10.83 8.95
N ALA A 93 -18.39 -10.28 10.14
CA ALA A 93 -17.34 -9.32 10.41
C ALA A 93 -16.11 -10.09 10.90
N GLU A 94 -15.09 -10.16 10.07
CA GLU A 94 -13.83 -10.82 10.37
C GLU A 94 -12.69 -9.80 10.38
N VAL A 95 -11.52 -10.24 10.85
CA VAL A 95 -10.30 -9.45 10.80
C VAL A 95 -9.19 -10.27 10.18
N VAL A 96 -8.39 -9.60 9.36
CA VAL A 96 -7.13 -10.08 8.83
C VAL A 96 -6.02 -9.42 9.64
N ARG A 97 -5.27 -10.21 10.39
CA ARG A 97 -4.10 -9.71 11.13
C ARG A 97 -2.99 -9.45 10.13
N ILE A 98 -2.20 -8.39 10.33
CA ILE A 98 -1.01 -8.12 9.53
C ILE A 98 0.16 -7.73 10.43
N ASP A 99 1.34 -8.19 10.05
CA ASP A 99 2.58 -7.76 10.67
C ASP A 99 3.01 -6.36 10.19
N ASP A 100 3.68 -5.64 11.08
CA ASP A 100 4.30 -4.33 10.84
C ASP A 100 5.15 -4.28 9.57
N LYS A 101 5.84 -5.38 9.23
CA LYS A 101 6.64 -5.51 8.00
C LYS A 101 5.83 -5.23 6.73
N ILE A 102 4.55 -5.64 6.70
CA ILE A 102 3.69 -5.45 5.52
C ILE A 102 3.42 -3.95 5.32
N ILE A 103 3.13 -3.23 6.41
CA ILE A 103 2.96 -1.78 6.38
C ILE A 103 4.26 -1.10 5.96
N HIS A 104 5.40 -1.57 6.46
CA HIS A 104 6.71 -1.07 6.08
C HIS A 104 6.95 -1.22 4.57
N HIS A 105 6.66 -2.38 3.98
CA HIS A 105 6.79 -2.60 2.53
C HIS A 105 5.89 -1.66 1.73
N ILE A 106 4.60 -1.53 2.13
CA ILE A 106 3.65 -0.64 1.45
C ILE A 106 4.13 0.82 1.53
N ARG A 107 4.60 1.27 2.70
CA ARG A 107 5.21 2.60 2.86
C ARG A 107 6.39 2.80 1.91
N GLN A 108 7.33 1.85 1.87
CA GLN A 108 8.47 1.94 0.96
C GLN A 108 8.05 1.99 -0.51
N HIS A 109 7.04 1.21 -0.91
CA HIS A 109 6.50 1.26 -2.27
C HIS A 109 5.94 2.64 -2.59
N ILE A 110 5.14 3.23 -1.70
CA ILE A 110 4.58 4.58 -1.86
C ILE A 110 5.70 5.61 -2.06
N GLU A 111 6.69 5.63 -1.15
CA GLU A 111 7.78 6.61 -1.19
C GLU A 111 8.63 6.46 -2.46
N LYS A 112 8.96 5.22 -2.85
CA LYS A 112 9.69 4.94 -4.09
C LYS A 112 8.88 5.33 -5.33
N ALA A 113 7.58 5.01 -5.37
CA ALA A 113 6.70 5.33 -6.50
C ALA A 113 6.59 6.84 -6.71
N LEU A 114 6.43 7.61 -5.63
CA LEU A 114 6.39 9.07 -5.68
C LEU A 114 7.75 9.66 -6.09
N LYS A 115 8.85 9.15 -5.53
CA LYS A 115 10.21 9.59 -5.88
C LYS A 115 10.56 9.33 -7.35
N MET A 116 10.13 8.17 -7.88
CA MET A 116 10.35 7.76 -9.27
C MET A 116 9.30 8.32 -10.24
N LYS A 117 8.30 9.06 -9.74
CA LYS A 117 7.19 9.61 -10.51
C LYS A 117 6.37 8.54 -11.26
N PHE A 118 6.24 7.36 -10.66
CA PHE A 118 5.28 6.34 -11.08
C PHE A 118 3.86 6.69 -10.59
N ALA A 119 3.79 7.32 -9.40
CA ALA A 119 2.62 7.97 -8.86
C ALA A 119 2.93 9.45 -8.60
N GLU A 120 1.90 10.30 -8.57
CA GLU A 120 2.03 11.71 -8.16
C GLU A 120 1.35 11.99 -6.82
N VAL A 121 0.30 11.23 -6.50
CA VAL A 121 -0.48 11.33 -5.26
C VAL A 121 -0.93 9.93 -4.86
N ILE A 122 -1.44 9.78 -3.63
CA ILE A 122 -1.91 8.50 -3.08
C ILE A 122 -3.42 8.60 -2.81
N ILE A 123 -4.23 8.33 -3.83
CA ILE A 123 -5.70 8.28 -3.80
C ILE A 123 -6.17 7.24 -4.82
N PHE A 124 -7.43 6.83 -4.79
CA PHE A 124 -7.94 5.77 -5.68
C PHE A 124 -7.53 5.91 -7.17
N PRO A 125 -7.62 7.09 -7.82
CA PRO A 125 -7.16 7.30 -9.19
C PRO A 125 -5.65 7.09 -9.44
N ASP A 126 -4.82 7.17 -8.40
CA ASP A 126 -3.38 7.11 -8.51
C ASP A 126 -2.75 6.37 -7.32
N MET A 127 -2.35 5.11 -7.54
CA MET A 127 -1.77 4.21 -6.53
C MET A 127 -2.70 3.89 -5.34
N GLY A 128 -3.99 4.20 -5.44
CA GLY A 128 -4.96 3.93 -4.37
C GLY A 128 -5.74 2.63 -4.51
N HIS A 129 -5.51 1.85 -5.56
CA HIS A 129 -6.17 0.56 -5.80
C HIS A 129 -5.12 -0.51 -6.11
N SER A 130 -5.27 -1.70 -5.51
CA SER A 130 -4.32 -2.79 -5.68
C SER A 130 -4.94 -4.18 -5.87
N HIS A 131 -4.11 -5.10 -6.35
CA HIS A 131 -4.38 -6.52 -6.50
C HIS A 131 -3.17 -7.34 -6.03
N PHE A 132 -3.32 -8.66 -5.97
CA PHE A 132 -2.20 -9.56 -5.67
C PHE A 132 -1.83 -10.44 -6.86
N LEU A 133 -0.53 -10.71 -6.95
CA LEU A 133 0.01 -11.83 -7.70
C LEU A 133 0.50 -12.86 -6.69
N ILE A 134 -0.12 -14.04 -6.74
CA ILE A 134 0.15 -15.13 -5.80
C ILE A 134 0.87 -16.24 -6.57
N PRO A 135 2.06 -16.71 -6.18
CA PRO A 135 2.71 -17.81 -6.88
C PRO A 135 1.79 -19.03 -7.02
N ASN A 136 1.68 -19.59 -8.23
CA ASN A 136 0.70 -20.64 -8.56
C ASN A 136 0.77 -21.82 -7.58
N THR A 137 1.98 -22.31 -7.29
CA THR A 137 2.19 -23.42 -6.36
C THR A 137 1.67 -23.11 -4.96
N PHE A 138 1.91 -21.90 -4.45
CA PHE A 138 1.39 -21.48 -3.16
C PHE A 138 -0.13 -21.32 -3.19
N PHE A 139 -0.68 -20.75 -4.27
CA PHE A 139 -2.13 -20.62 -4.43
C PHE A 139 -2.82 -21.99 -4.38
N GLU A 140 -2.36 -22.95 -5.19
CA GLU A 140 -2.96 -24.28 -5.28
C GLU A 140 -2.88 -25.07 -3.97
N GLN A 141 -1.77 -24.92 -3.22
CA GLN A 141 -1.51 -25.71 -2.02
C GLN A 141 -2.08 -25.08 -0.74
N GLU A 142 -2.06 -23.75 -0.64
CA GLU A 142 -2.27 -23.04 0.62
C GLU A 142 -3.50 -22.13 0.62
N ILE A 143 -3.94 -21.67 -0.55
CA ILE A 143 -5.05 -20.70 -0.67
C ILE A 143 -6.32 -21.36 -1.22
N ALA A 144 -6.22 -22.06 -2.35
CA ALA A 144 -7.35 -22.71 -3.01
C ALA A 144 -8.11 -23.72 -2.12
N PRO A 145 -7.47 -24.45 -1.18
CA PRO A 145 -8.19 -25.33 -0.26
C PRO A 145 -8.95 -24.62 0.86
N ILE A 146 -8.72 -23.32 1.09
CA ILE A 146 -9.40 -22.56 2.14
C ILE A 146 -10.85 -22.34 1.73
N SER A 147 -11.77 -22.62 2.66
CA SER A 147 -13.19 -22.42 2.43
C SER A 147 -13.51 -20.94 2.27
N SER A 148 -14.50 -20.61 1.43
CA SER A 148 -14.91 -19.21 1.22
C SER A 148 -15.36 -18.52 2.51
N ASP A 149 -15.84 -19.26 3.51
CA ASP A 149 -16.24 -18.70 4.80
C ASP A 149 -15.07 -18.44 5.77
N GLU A 150 -13.83 -18.74 5.35
CA GLU A 150 -12.56 -18.46 6.04
C GLU A 150 -11.68 -17.52 5.20
N THR A 151 -12.31 -16.63 4.42
CA THR A 151 -11.60 -15.71 3.51
C THR A 151 -10.55 -14.86 4.24
N ASN A 152 -10.77 -14.53 5.52
CA ASN A 152 -9.76 -13.84 6.32
C ASN A 152 -8.43 -14.61 6.41
N LEU A 153 -8.46 -15.95 6.56
CA LEU A 153 -7.26 -16.79 6.60
C LEU A 153 -6.52 -16.78 5.26
N ALA A 154 -7.26 -16.78 4.14
CA ALA A 154 -6.66 -16.65 2.82
C ALA A 154 -5.89 -15.32 2.69
N TYR A 155 -6.49 -14.20 3.10
CA TYR A 155 -5.80 -12.89 3.10
C TYR A 155 -4.58 -12.88 4.02
N GLU A 156 -4.70 -13.42 5.25
CA GLU A 156 -3.56 -13.50 6.16
C GLU A 156 -2.40 -14.27 5.52
N LYS A 157 -2.66 -15.44 4.92
CA LYS A 157 -1.64 -16.23 4.22
C LYS A 157 -1.03 -15.47 3.03
N MET A 158 -1.85 -14.85 2.18
CA MET A 158 -1.36 -14.10 1.01
C MET A 158 -0.47 -12.93 1.43
N LEU A 159 -0.89 -12.14 2.41
CA LEU A 159 -0.16 -10.96 2.87
C LEU A 159 1.12 -11.29 3.63
N HIS A 160 1.22 -12.45 4.27
CA HIS A 160 2.45 -12.87 4.96
C HIS A 160 3.39 -13.69 4.09
N PHE A 161 2.97 -14.14 2.91
CA PHE A 161 3.82 -14.90 2.03
C PHE A 161 4.82 -13.98 1.30
N PRO A 162 6.15 -14.19 1.47
CA PRO A 162 7.16 -13.25 0.95
C PRO A 162 7.20 -13.11 -0.57
N LEU A 163 6.69 -14.12 -1.30
CA LEU A 163 6.66 -14.10 -2.76
C LEU A 163 5.35 -13.56 -3.33
N THR A 164 4.37 -13.20 -2.50
CA THR A 164 3.22 -12.43 -2.98
C THR A 164 3.70 -11.07 -3.47
N LYS A 165 3.20 -10.62 -4.63
CA LYS A 165 3.47 -9.26 -5.12
C LYS A 165 2.20 -8.42 -5.06
N PHE A 166 2.37 -7.12 -4.82
CA PHE A 166 1.30 -6.13 -4.78
C PHE A 166 1.28 -5.36 -6.10
N VAL A 167 0.19 -5.48 -6.85
CA VAL A 167 0.00 -4.74 -8.11
C VAL A 167 -0.77 -3.48 -7.79
N TYR A 168 -0.14 -2.33 -7.93
CA TYR A 168 -0.76 -1.02 -7.77
C TYR A 168 -1.14 -0.46 -9.13
N HIS A 169 -2.39 -0.03 -9.26
CA HIS A 169 -2.79 0.76 -10.42
C HIS A 169 -2.42 2.22 -10.20
N THR A 170 -1.48 2.70 -11.01
CA THR A 170 -1.19 4.13 -11.11
C THR A 170 -1.92 4.72 -12.31
N ALA A 171 -2.34 5.99 -12.23
CA ALA A 171 -3.09 6.62 -13.32
C ALA A 171 -4.37 5.84 -13.75
N GLU A 172 -5.10 5.24 -12.80
CA GLU A 172 -6.28 4.40 -13.04
C GLU A 172 -7.37 5.19 -13.78
N GLN A 173 -7.71 6.38 -13.27
CA GLN A 173 -8.75 7.25 -13.82
C GLN A 173 -8.20 8.52 -14.50
N LEU A 174 -6.87 8.62 -14.63
CA LEU A 174 -6.22 9.71 -15.37
C LEU A 174 -6.58 9.62 -16.85
N LYS A 175 -6.90 10.77 -17.46
CA LYS A 175 -7.11 10.86 -18.90
C LYS A 175 -5.77 10.70 -19.61
N LEU A 176 -5.61 9.55 -20.27
CA LEU A 176 -4.41 9.21 -21.03
C LEU A 176 -4.64 9.28 -22.53
N ARG A 177 -5.90 9.25 -22.97
CA ARG A 177 -6.29 9.17 -24.38
C ARG A 177 -7.25 10.30 -24.76
N ASP A 178 -7.26 10.64 -26.05
CA ASP A 178 -8.23 11.56 -26.65
C ASP A 178 -9.54 10.85 -27.04
N SER A 179 -10.44 11.59 -27.69
CA SER A 179 -11.73 11.08 -28.18
C SER A 179 -11.60 9.97 -29.22
N ASP A 180 -10.49 9.93 -29.96
CA ASP A 180 -10.18 8.93 -30.98
C ASP A 180 -9.45 7.71 -30.38
N ARG A 181 -9.33 7.68 -29.04
CA ARG A 181 -8.63 6.66 -28.25
C ARG A 181 -7.13 6.61 -28.55
N LEU A 182 -6.54 7.67 -29.10
CA LEU A 182 -5.09 7.77 -29.26
C LEU A 182 -4.47 8.26 -27.96
N LEU A 183 -3.25 7.80 -27.67
CA LEU A 183 -2.50 8.26 -26.51
C LEU A 183 -2.17 9.74 -26.68
N LEU A 184 -2.44 10.55 -25.65
CA LEU A 184 -2.14 11.99 -25.67
C LEU A 184 -0.63 12.21 -25.91
N LEU A 185 -0.28 13.27 -26.65
CA LEU A 185 1.12 13.57 -27.01
C LEU A 185 1.96 14.12 -25.85
N ASP A 186 1.32 14.42 -24.71
CA ASP A 186 2.01 14.85 -23.51
C ASP A 186 2.95 13.75 -22.99
N ARG A 187 4.26 14.04 -22.93
CA ARG A 187 5.29 13.08 -22.54
C ARG A 187 5.10 12.52 -21.13
N HIS A 188 4.59 13.34 -20.22
CA HIS A 188 4.31 12.90 -18.86
C HIS A 188 3.16 11.91 -18.87
N LEU A 189 2.05 12.20 -19.57
CA LEU A 189 0.92 11.25 -19.69
C LEU A 189 1.32 9.95 -20.39
N GLN A 190 2.17 10.01 -21.42
CA GLN A 190 2.72 8.81 -22.06
C GLN A 190 3.53 7.98 -21.07
N TRP A 191 4.39 8.61 -20.29
CA TRP A 191 5.14 7.94 -19.23
C TRP A 191 4.20 7.27 -18.23
N ARG A 192 3.20 8.00 -17.71
CA ARG A 192 2.19 7.46 -16.78
C ARG A 192 1.46 6.24 -17.39
N PHE A 193 1.12 6.28 -18.68
CA PHE A 193 0.52 5.13 -19.38
C PHE A 193 1.42 3.90 -19.34
N TYR A 194 2.71 4.04 -19.64
CA TYR A 194 3.67 2.92 -19.66
C TYR A 194 4.09 2.44 -18.26
N THR A 195 3.85 3.22 -17.21
CA THR A 195 4.16 2.83 -15.82
C THR A 195 2.93 2.49 -14.99
N ARG A 196 1.76 2.32 -15.63
CA ARG A 196 0.47 2.10 -14.96
C ARG A 196 0.47 0.90 -14.01
N ASN A 197 1.03 -0.24 -14.42
CA ASN A 197 1.08 -1.45 -13.60
C ASN A 197 2.39 -1.49 -12.81
N LEU A 198 2.36 -0.89 -11.64
CA LEU A 198 3.47 -0.90 -10.71
C LEU A 198 3.35 -2.11 -9.80
N VAL A 199 4.39 -2.94 -9.71
CA VAL A 199 4.37 -4.17 -8.93
C VAL A 199 5.43 -4.09 -7.84
N GLY A 200 5.00 -4.09 -6.59
CA GLY A 200 5.86 -4.17 -5.41
C GLY A 200 6.05 -5.60 -4.93
N ASP A 201 7.26 -5.96 -4.52
CA ASP A 201 7.50 -7.24 -3.83
C ASP A 201 7.07 -7.20 -2.36
N ASN A 202 6.78 -8.35 -1.76
CA ASN A 202 6.50 -8.44 -0.32
C ASN A 202 7.74 -8.92 0.46
N SER A 203 8.91 -8.43 0.07
CA SER A 203 10.19 -8.75 0.69
C SER A 203 10.80 -7.51 1.36
N ASP A 204 11.80 -7.73 2.21
CA ASP A 204 12.51 -6.66 2.93
C ASP A 204 13.23 -5.66 1.98
N MET A 205 13.37 -6.00 0.69
CA MET A 205 13.93 -5.09 -0.31
C MET A 205 12.89 -4.08 -0.85
N SER A 206 11.60 -4.44 -0.78
CA SER A 206 10.45 -3.68 -1.28
C SER A 206 10.70 -3.11 -2.69
N GLN A 207 11.17 -3.96 -3.61
CA GLN A 207 11.49 -3.55 -4.98
C GLN A 207 10.22 -3.23 -5.75
N LEU A 208 10.35 -2.29 -6.70
CA LEU A 208 9.29 -1.92 -7.63
C LEU A 208 9.68 -2.32 -9.05
N GLU A 209 8.77 -3.02 -9.72
CA GLU A 209 8.87 -3.44 -11.11
C GLU A 209 7.71 -2.84 -11.91
N ILE A 210 7.93 -2.53 -13.19
CA ILE A 210 6.86 -2.08 -14.09
C ILE A 210 6.49 -3.23 -15.02
N PHE A 211 5.21 -3.54 -15.07
CA PHE A 211 4.66 -4.51 -16.01
C PHE A 211 3.90 -3.79 -17.12
N ASN A 212 4.10 -4.27 -18.35
CA ASN A 212 3.46 -3.74 -19.53
C ASN A 212 2.50 -4.79 -20.11
N ALA A 213 1.24 -4.39 -20.28
CA ALA A 213 0.14 -5.12 -20.90
C ALA A 213 -0.31 -4.37 -22.16
N LEU A 214 0.62 -4.15 -23.11
CA LEU A 214 0.40 -3.34 -24.32
C LEU A 214 -0.56 -3.99 -25.33
N ASP A 215 -0.91 -5.26 -25.12
CA ASP A 215 -1.98 -5.98 -25.82
C ASP A 215 -3.39 -5.57 -25.33
N THR A 216 -3.47 -4.75 -24.27
CA THR A 216 -4.73 -4.22 -23.74
C THR A 216 -4.86 -2.71 -24.00
N PRO A 217 -6.07 -2.19 -24.30
CA PRO A 217 -6.25 -0.75 -24.56
C PRO A 217 -5.84 0.16 -23.40
N GLY A 218 -6.00 -0.30 -22.16
CA GLY A 218 -5.70 0.47 -20.95
C GLY A 218 -4.26 0.33 -20.44
N ASN A 219 -3.44 -0.53 -21.05
CA ASN A 219 -2.25 -1.08 -20.40
C ASN A 219 -2.59 -1.66 -19.02
N THR A 220 -3.67 -2.45 -18.94
CA THR A 220 -4.18 -3.03 -17.69
C THR A 220 -3.70 -4.47 -17.58
N MET A 221 -2.95 -4.74 -16.54
CA MET A 221 -2.42 -6.07 -16.27
C MET A 221 -3.49 -7.08 -15.87
N ASN A 222 -3.22 -8.35 -16.15
CA ASN A 222 -3.96 -9.53 -15.68
C ASN A 222 -3.00 -10.72 -15.58
N GLU A 223 -3.52 -11.91 -15.24
CA GLU A 223 -2.75 -13.15 -15.05
C GLU A 223 -1.79 -13.49 -16.21
N ARG A 224 -2.15 -13.19 -17.47
CA ARG A 224 -1.31 -13.53 -18.65
C ARG A 224 0.04 -12.81 -18.67
N HIS A 225 0.14 -11.70 -17.95
CA HIS A 225 1.32 -10.83 -17.93
C HIS A 225 2.28 -11.17 -16.79
N ALA A 226 1.90 -12.08 -15.89
CA ALA A 226 2.72 -12.53 -14.78
C ALA A 226 2.80 -14.07 -14.76
N PRO A 227 3.53 -14.69 -15.71
CA PRO A 227 3.69 -16.15 -15.73
C PRO A 227 4.21 -16.68 -14.39
N GLY A 228 3.61 -17.78 -13.91
CA GLY A 228 3.93 -18.38 -12.62
C GLY A 228 3.16 -17.81 -11.43
N TYR A 229 2.31 -16.80 -11.66
CA TYR A 229 1.45 -16.21 -10.65
C TYR A 229 -0.03 -16.29 -11.03
N ARG A 230 -0.86 -16.43 -10.01
CA ARG A 230 -2.31 -16.33 -10.03
C ARG A 230 -2.70 -14.88 -9.75
N TRP A 231 -3.56 -14.33 -10.58
CA TRP A 231 -4.15 -13.01 -10.34
C TRP A 231 -5.27 -13.09 -9.30
N TRP A 232 -5.17 -12.27 -8.26
CA TRP A 232 -6.22 -12.11 -7.26
C TRP A 232 -6.74 -10.68 -7.30
N GLY A 233 -7.94 -10.52 -7.86
CA GLY A 233 -8.52 -9.22 -8.17
C GLY A 233 -8.96 -8.39 -6.97
N ALA A 234 -8.99 -8.94 -5.76
CA ALA A 234 -9.38 -8.21 -4.56
C ALA A 234 -8.15 -7.98 -3.68
N GLY A 235 -7.42 -6.89 -3.93
CA GLY A 235 -6.28 -6.49 -3.10
C GLY A 235 -6.73 -5.60 -1.93
N PHE A 236 -6.01 -4.50 -1.72
CA PHE A 236 -6.39 -3.45 -0.79
C PHE A 236 -6.45 -2.08 -1.48
N ASN A 237 -7.25 -1.18 -0.95
CA ASN A 237 -7.23 0.23 -1.31
C ASN A 237 -6.27 1.00 -0.41
N ILE A 238 -5.70 2.08 -0.94
CA ILE A 238 -4.82 3.02 -0.24
C ILE A 238 -5.37 4.43 -0.43
N SER A 239 -5.36 5.23 0.62
CA SER A 239 -5.62 6.66 0.46
C SER A 239 -4.88 7.47 1.50
N ALA A 240 -4.25 8.54 1.04
CA ALA A 240 -3.68 9.55 1.91
C ALA A 240 -4.79 10.35 2.60
N SER A 241 -4.64 10.56 3.89
CA SER A 241 -5.52 11.36 4.73
C SER A 241 -4.67 12.01 5.81
N SER A 242 -4.93 13.28 6.15
CA SER A 242 -4.26 13.96 7.27
C SER A 242 -4.51 13.28 8.62
N LYS A 243 -5.50 12.39 8.69
CA LYS A 243 -5.82 11.55 9.85
C LYS A 243 -5.39 10.09 9.66
N GLY A 244 -4.66 9.75 8.60
CA GLY A 244 -4.27 8.39 8.26
C GLY A 244 -3.50 7.67 9.38
N CYS A 245 -3.57 6.34 9.41
CA CYS A 245 -2.87 5.55 10.42
C CYS A 245 -1.35 5.50 10.20
N PHE A 246 -0.87 5.41 8.96
CA PHE A 246 0.53 5.09 8.68
C PHE A 246 1.26 6.27 8.04
N PRO A 247 2.44 6.68 8.55
CA PRO A 247 3.19 7.78 7.97
C PRO A 247 3.97 7.35 6.72
N TYR A 248 4.22 8.30 5.83
CA TYR A 248 5.18 8.19 4.73
C TYR A 248 5.83 9.55 4.44
N GLU A 249 7.05 9.53 3.91
CA GLU A 249 7.81 10.74 3.60
C GLU A 249 7.80 11.06 2.10
N PHE A 250 7.46 12.31 1.77
CA PHE A 250 7.60 12.80 0.41
C PHE A 250 8.02 14.27 0.38
N GLN A 251 9.10 14.56 -0.34
CA GLN A 251 9.64 15.93 -0.49
C GLN A 251 9.92 16.62 0.85
N GLY A 252 10.42 15.87 1.84
CA GLY A 252 10.75 16.39 3.18
C GLY A 252 9.53 16.73 4.04
N LYS A 253 8.36 16.17 3.71
CA LYS A 253 7.14 16.26 4.52
C LYS A 253 6.63 14.86 4.84
N THR A 254 6.19 14.71 6.08
CA THR A 254 5.42 13.57 6.54
C THR A 254 3.96 13.71 6.11
N TYR A 255 3.46 12.70 5.43
CA TYR A 255 2.05 12.50 5.11
C TYR A 255 1.57 11.22 5.82
N TYR A 256 0.26 11.00 5.82
CA TYR A 256 -0.33 9.79 6.38
C TYR A 256 -1.27 9.12 5.39
N PHE A 257 -1.38 7.80 5.46
CA PHE A 257 -2.27 6.99 4.65
C PHE A 257 -2.99 5.92 5.47
N ASP A 258 -4.08 5.42 4.89
CA ASP A 258 -4.78 4.21 5.32
C ASP A 258 -4.69 3.13 4.27
N ILE A 259 -4.93 1.89 4.71
CA ILE A 259 -5.23 0.75 3.83
C ILE A 259 -6.53 0.08 4.25
N SER A 260 -7.27 -0.50 3.30
CA SER A 260 -8.50 -1.26 3.56
C SER A 260 -8.66 -2.40 2.56
N LEU A 261 -9.22 -3.53 2.99
CA LEU A 261 -9.63 -4.63 2.09
C LEU A 261 -11.00 -4.38 1.44
N GLU A 262 -11.73 -3.35 1.87
CA GLU A 262 -13.00 -2.96 1.26
C GLU A 262 -12.76 -2.02 0.07
N ASP A 263 -13.54 -2.24 -0.99
CA ASP A 263 -13.70 -1.26 -2.05
C ASP A 263 -14.41 0.00 -1.57
N LEU A 264 -14.16 1.10 -2.28
CA LEU A 264 -14.81 2.36 -1.98
C LEU A 264 -16.34 2.18 -2.05
N PRO A 265 -17.10 2.63 -1.03
CA PRO A 265 -18.55 2.61 -1.08
C PRO A 265 -19.09 3.55 -2.17
N MET A 266 -20.24 3.19 -2.77
CA MET A 266 -20.84 3.97 -3.87
C MET A 266 -21.31 5.37 -3.45
N ILE A 267 -21.98 5.46 -2.30
CA ILE A 267 -22.58 6.69 -1.77
C ILE A 267 -22.67 6.60 -0.25
N GLU A 268 -22.60 7.75 0.40
CA GLU A 268 -23.10 7.90 1.75
C GLU A 268 -24.60 7.62 1.71
N LYS A 269 -25.06 6.56 2.37
CA LYS A 269 -26.49 6.43 2.63
C LYS A 269 -26.82 7.56 3.59
N SER A 270 -27.24 8.71 3.07
CA SER A 270 -27.88 9.72 3.90
C SER A 270 -29.11 9.05 4.49
N THR A 271 -29.06 8.73 5.77
CA THR A 271 -30.25 8.44 6.55
C THR A 271 -31.10 9.71 6.53
N LEU A 272 -32.01 9.78 5.56
CA LEU A 272 -33.18 10.64 5.60
C LEU A 272 -34.19 10.07 6.61
#